data_AF-A0A837KK09-F1
#
_entry.id   AF-A0A837KK09-F1
#
_cell.length_a   1.000
_cell.length_b   1.000
_cell.length_c   1.000
_cell.angle_alpha   90.00
_cell.angle_beta   90.00
_cell.angle_gamma   90.00
#
_symmetry.space_group_name_H-M   'P 1'
#
loop_
_entity.id
_entity.type
_entity.pdbx_description
1 polymer ?
#
loop_
_entity_poly.entity_id
_entity_poly.type
_entity_poly.pdbx_seq_one_letter_code
_entity_poly.pdbx_strand_id
1 'polypeptide(L)'
;MIILTKLFKGIALLMTVVLISGCSIFASKEESTESPKIEKKQKITRYTGEKSKALSYVYTGRKELALTFNGMGDDKMMKSLLEQLDAHKIKATFFLPGMRVAEEPNIAKDILARGHEIQNNTLNQLDMSKLSYEQIYREIQLSNEVIKRETGVSPRYVRTKSGDVTDDVRLAAAHLGMEAVVSYNINPKDRDLQKDAKTIGDYITRYISRGSIISLNTDINPEVIPAIPLIAKAAADIGYQFVPLSEMVKNGGERKPLEQIPGFDAAKLNPQFENAEYEIISQVDTNKKQIALTFDDWGSDKTVTKLLEILAEHDVKATFFLRAKGVENNPNLARAMVERGHDVANHSYSHPVITTLTMEELQKDVVKAHQVITEAIQQQPVMLFRPPTGVVDEHTAKVIAATGYKVIALYDVTTLDWDKKNSAQDIVNGVMSKTKNGSVILLHMLDDIHTIEALPIVLERLKSKGYTFVKMDDMIKQSRSGN
;
A
#
# COMPACT_ATOMS: atom_id res chain seq x y z
N MET A 1 -66.22 -21.00 -27.90
CA MET A 1 -67.47 -21.08 -28.68
C MET A 1 -67.36 -20.02 -29.78
N ILE A 2 -66.86 -20.40 -30.97
CA ILE A 2 -67.65 -20.72 -32.19
C ILE A 2 -68.20 -19.43 -32.84
N ILE A 3 -68.05 -19.05 -34.12
CA ILE A 3 -67.41 -19.56 -35.36
C ILE A 3 -67.52 -18.42 -36.41
N LEU A 4 -66.53 -18.35 -37.33
CA LEU A 4 -66.50 -17.92 -38.76
C LEU A 4 -67.34 -16.70 -39.28
N THR A 5 -66.81 -15.86 -40.20
CA THR A 5 -66.59 -16.24 -41.63
C THR A 5 -65.70 -15.25 -42.41
N LYS A 6 -65.01 -15.81 -43.41
CA LYS A 6 -64.07 -15.27 -44.40
C LYS A 6 -64.74 -14.40 -45.48
N LEU A 7 -64.01 -13.51 -46.19
CA LEU A 7 -63.46 -13.78 -47.54
C LEU A 7 -62.74 -12.58 -48.21
N PHE A 8 -61.75 -12.96 -49.02
CA PHE A 8 -60.86 -12.22 -49.92
C PHE A 8 -61.53 -11.32 -50.98
N LYS A 9 -60.82 -10.25 -51.41
CA LYS A 9 -60.27 -10.10 -52.78
C LYS A 9 -59.48 -8.79 -52.91
N GLY A 10 -58.23 -8.89 -53.38
CA GLY A 10 -57.42 -7.74 -53.80
C GLY A 10 -57.69 -7.34 -55.26
N ILE A 11 -57.38 -6.09 -55.59
CA ILE A 11 -57.09 -5.61 -56.95
C ILE A 11 -55.97 -4.56 -56.83
N ALA A 12 -54.96 -4.73 -57.67
CA ALA A 12 -53.81 -3.85 -57.83
C ALA A 12 -54.06 -2.78 -58.92
N LEU A 13 -53.17 -1.79 -58.93
CA LEU A 13 -52.75 -0.94 -60.06
C LEU A 13 -53.60 0.32 -60.36
N LEU A 14 -53.00 1.50 -60.17
CA LEU A 14 -52.57 2.34 -61.29
C LEU A 14 -51.64 3.49 -60.84
N MET A 15 -50.46 3.56 -61.47
CA MET A 15 -49.60 4.75 -61.48
C MET A 15 -50.31 5.92 -62.17
N THR A 16 -50.06 7.13 -61.69
CA THR A 16 -50.09 8.33 -62.54
C THR A 16 -48.86 9.17 -62.27
N VAL A 17 -47.99 9.19 -63.27
CA VAL A 17 -46.82 10.07 -63.42
C VAL A 17 -47.34 11.44 -63.84
N VAL A 18 -46.98 12.48 -63.10
CA VAL A 18 -47.11 13.88 -63.56
C VAL A 18 -45.70 14.43 -63.73
N LEU A 19 -45.28 14.50 -65.00
CA LEU A 19 -44.12 15.25 -65.46
C LEU A 19 -44.54 16.71 -65.63
N ILE A 20 -43.89 17.62 -64.91
CA ILE A 20 -43.86 19.04 -65.29
C ILE A 20 -42.40 19.41 -65.49
N SER A 21 -42.02 19.51 -66.76
CA SER A 21 -40.78 20.09 -67.23
C SER A 21 -40.87 21.61 -67.12
N GLY A 22 -39.97 22.21 -66.35
CA GLY A 22 -39.75 23.65 -66.32
C GLY A 22 -38.26 23.94 -66.25
N CYS A 23 -37.64 24.18 -67.40
CA CYS A 23 -36.29 24.74 -67.49
C CYS A 23 -36.37 26.25 -67.33
N SER A 24 -35.59 26.83 -66.42
CA SER A 24 -35.07 28.19 -66.56
C SER A 24 -33.78 28.33 -65.76
N ILE A 25 -32.75 28.58 -66.56
CA ILE A 25 -31.34 28.79 -66.30
C ILE A 25 -31.13 29.97 -65.33
N PHE A 26 -30.41 29.74 -64.24
CA PHE A 26 -29.49 30.71 -63.65
C PHE A 26 -28.26 29.97 -63.14
N ALA A 27 -27.12 30.25 -63.75
CA ALA A 27 -25.83 29.70 -63.39
C ALA A 27 -25.22 30.54 -62.25
N SER A 28 -24.89 29.90 -61.14
CA SER A 28 -23.91 30.41 -60.18
C SER A 28 -23.21 29.23 -59.50
N LYS A 29 -21.92 29.07 -59.83
CA LYS A 29 -20.86 28.33 -59.12
C LYS A 29 -21.31 27.18 -58.21
N GLU A 30 -21.19 25.95 -58.71
CA GLU A 30 -21.02 24.79 -57.83
C GLU A 30 -19.60 24.83 -57.25
N GLU A 31 -19.51 25.24 -55.98
CA GLU A 31 -18.46 24.75 -55.09
C GLU A 31 -18.58 23.23 -55.03
N SER A 32 -17.47 22.55 -55.34
CA SER A 32 -17.32 21.13 -55.10
C SER A 32 -17.54 20.84 -53.63
N THR A 33 -18.71 20.28 -53.30
CA THR A 33 -18.94 19.64 -52.01
C THR A 33 -18.08 18.38 -51.96
N GLU A 34 -16.84 18.53 -51.50
CA GLU A 34 -16.07 17.39 -51.01
C GLU A 34 -16.90 16.70 -49.94
N SER A 35 -17.37 15.50 -50.26
CA SER A 35 -17.90 14.58 -49.26
C SER A 35 -16.87 14.42 -48.15
N PRO A 36 -17.25 14.44 -46.86
CA PRO A 36 -16.27 14.29 -45.78
C PRO A 36 -15.55 12.97 -46.00
N LYS A 37 -14.22 13.02 -46.18
CA LYS A 37 -13.38 11.82 -46.19
C LYS A 37 -13.65 11.08 -44.88
N ILE A 38 -14.36 9.96 -44.97
CA ILE A 38 -14.49 9.02 -43.87
C ILE A 38 -13.06 8.58 -43.55
N GLU A 39 -12.47 9.15 -42.50
CA GLU A 39 -11.20 8.69 -41.96
C GLU A 39 -11.36 7.18 -41.70
N LYS A 40 -10.64 6.37 -42.48
CA LYS A 40 -10.54 4.93 -42.21
C LYS A 40 -10.10 4.79 -40.77
N LYS A 41 -10.97 4.30 -39.88
CA LYS A 41 -10.61 3.95 -38.50
C LYS A 41 -9.34 3.11 -38.56
N GLN A 42 -8.23 3.71 -38.16
CA GLN A 42 -6.93 3.07 -38.19
C GLN A 42 -7.03 1.85 -37.29
N LYS A 43 -6.86 0.66 -37.87
CA LYS A 43 -6.95 -0.62 -37.16
C LYS A 43 -5.87 -0.63 -36.09
N ILE A 44 -6.27 -0.66 -34.83
CA ILE A 44 -5.32 -0.71 -33.71
C ILE A 44 -4.75 -2.12 -33.63
N THR A 45 -3.43 -2.23 -33.82
CA THR A 45 -2.72 -3.50 -33.63
C THR A 45 -2.44 -3.68 -32.14
N ARG A 46 -2.64 -4.90 -31.63
CA ARG A 46 -2.42 -5.22 -30.23
C ARG A 46 -0.94 -5.07 -29.87
N TYR A 47 -0.68 -4.32 -28.81
CA TYR A 47 0.67 -4.18 -28.27
C TYR A 47 1.14 -5.47 -27.58
N THR A 48 2.39 -5.85 -27.84
CA THR A 48 3.00 -7.09 -27.35
C THR A 48 4.24 -6.86 -26.49
N GLY A 49 4.56 -5.61 -26.16
CA GLY A 49 5.69 -5.27 -25.29
C GLY A 49 5.35 -5.38 -23.80
N GLU A 50 6.20 -4.77 -22.97
CA GLU A 50 6.02 -4.79 -21.52
C GLU A 50 4.75 -4.06 -21.09
N LYS A 51 4.01 -4.67 -20.16
CA LYS A 51 2.78 -4.12 -19.58
C LYS A 51 3.09 -2.95 -18.64
N SER A 52 2.22 -1.94 -18.58
CA SER A 52 2.29 -0.91 -17.55
C SER A 52 2.21 -1.54 -16.15
N LYS A 53 2.76 -0.87 -15.14
CA LYS A 53 2.75 -1.37 -13.77
C LYS A 53 1.32 -1.54 -13.25
N ALA A 54 1.10 -2.56 -12.43
CA ALA A 54 -0.11 -2.68 -11.63
C ALA A 54 0.17 -2.03 -10.28
N LEU A 55 -0.51 -0.93 -9.96
CA LEU A 55 -0.25 -0.16 -8.75
C LEU A 55 -1.48 -0.16 -7.83
N SER A 56 -1.52 -1.05 -6.84
CA SER A 56 -2.56 -1.06 -5.79
C SER A 56 -2.12 -0.37 -4.50
N TYR A 57 -0.82 -0.11 -4.37
CA TYR A 57 -0.16 0.40 -3.17
C TYR A 57 1.22 0.96 -3.53
N VAL A 58 1.75 1.91 -2.75
CA VAL A 58 3.11 2.43 -2.93
C VAL A 58 4.04 1.87 -1.86
N TYR A 59 5.15 1.27 -2.29
CA TYR A 59 6.17 0.74 -1.40
C TYR A 59 7.03 1.90 -0.85
N THR A 60 6.87 2.28 0.43
CA THR A 60 7.52 3.47 1.05
C THR A 60 7.56 3.37 2.58
N GLY A 61 8.66 3.78 3.24
CA GLY A 61 8.68 3.93 4.70
C GLY A 61 8.14 5.27 5.20
N ARG A 62 7.88 6.23 4.29
CA ARG A 62 7.40 7.58 4.61
C ARG A 62 5.97 7.57 5.11
N LYS A 63 5.63 8.54 5.97
CA LYS A 63 4.26 8.71 6.49
C LYS A 63 3.36 9.42 5.49
N GLU A 64 3.20 8.83 4.31
CA GLU A 64 2.43 9.37 3.18
C GLU A 64 1.26 8.47 2.81
N LEU A 65 0.17 9.07 2.35
CA LEU A 65 -1.05 8.43 1.84
C LEU A 65 -1.52 9.13 0.57
N ALA A 66 -2.13 8.39 -0.35
CA ALA A 66 -2.83 8.97 -1.48
C ALA A 66 -4.34 8.85 -1.28
N LEU A 67 -5.01 9.97 -1.07
CA LEU A 67 -6.46 10.05 -1.16
C LEU A 67 -6.86 10.21 -2.62
N THR A 68 -7.62 9.26 -3.15
CA THR A 68 -7.99 9.23 -4.56
C THR A 68 -9.50 9.14 -4.75
N PHE A 69 -9.98 9.84 -5.77
CA PHE A 69 -11.40 9.92 -6.12
C PHE A 69 -11.64 9.33 -7.50
N ASN A 70 -12.71 8.56 -7.66
CA ASN A 70 -13.19 8.07 -8.94
C ASN A 70 -14.47 8.79 -9.32
N GLY A 71 -14.61 9.08 -10.62
CA GLY A 71 -15.79 9.76 -11.15
C GLY A 71 -15.71 11.27 -10.97
N MET A 72 -16.81 11.94 -11.29
CA MET A 72 -16.96 13.39 -11.16
C MET A 72 -18.42 13.69 -10.81
N GLY A 73 -18.66 14.26 -9.63
CA GLY A 73 -19.99 14.72 -9.22
C GLY A 73 -20.45 15.93 -10.03
N ASP A 74 -21.59 16.52 -9.67
CA ASP A 74 -22.00 17.83 -10.19
C ASP A 74 -21.18 18.97 -9.57
N ASP A 75 -21.28 20.18 -10.13
CA ASP A 75 -20.56 21.37 -9.68
C ASP A 75 -20.71 21.64 -8.17
N LYS A 76 -21.93 21.52 -7.64
CA LYS A 76 -22.22 21.78 -6.22
C LYS A 76 -21.51 20.76 -5.32
N MET A 77 -21.59 19.49 -5.67
CA MET A 77 -20.96 18.41 -4.92
C MET A 77 -19.44 18.53 -4.98
N MET A 78 -18.87 18.77 -6.15
CA MET A 78 -17.42 18.91 -6.33
C MET A 78 -16.87 20.13 -5.62
N LYS A 79 -17.57 21.28 -5.64
CA LYS A 79 -17.18 22.45 -4.88
C LYS A 79 -17.14 22.18 -3.37
N SER A 80 -18.18 21.53 -2.83
CA SER A 80 -18.24 21.16 -1.41
C SER A 80 -17.11 20.19 -1.02
N LEU A 81 -16.81 19.20 -1.87
CA LEU A 81 -15.68 18.29 -1.67
C LEU A 81 -14.35 19.06 -1.63
N LEU A 82 -14.10 19.93 -2.60
CA LEU A 82 -12.88 20.71 -2.70
C LEU A 82 -12.71 21.65 -1.50
N GLU A 83 -13.79 22.27 -1.02
CA GLU A 83 -13.80 23.08 0.20
C GLU A 83 -13.41 22.25 1.44
N GLN A 84 -13.90 21.01 1.57
CA GLN A 84 -13.48 20.11 2.64
C GLN A 84 -11.99 19.74 2.53
N LEU A 85 -11.50 19.43 1.32
CA LEU A 85 -10.09 19.11 1.12
C LEU A 85 -9.18 20.29 1.48
N ASP A 86 -9.55 21.52 1.10
CA ASP A 86 -8.80 22.73 1.44
C ASP A 86 -8.82 23.02 2.95
N ALA A 87 -9.98 22.88 3.60
CA ALA A 87 -10.11 23.06 5.05
C ALA A 87 -9.19 22.12 5.84
N HIS A 88 -8.93 20.92 5.30
CA HIS A 88 -8.05 19.92 5.90
C HIS A 88 -6.65 19.86 5.27
N LYS A 89 -6.31 20.80 4.38
CA LYS A 89 -5.01 20.90 3.68
C LYS A 89 -4.62 19.62 2.94
N ILE A 90 -5.59 18.92 2.38
CA ILE A 90 -5.39 17.65 1.66
C ILE A 90 -5.16 17.95 0.19
N LYS A 91 -4.10 17.38 -0.39
CA LYS A 91 -3.95 17.29 -1.85
C LYS A 91 -4.23 15.86 -2.30
N ALA A 92 -5.22 15.71 -3.17
CA ALA A 92 -5.76 14.44 -3.63
C ALA A 92 -5.50 14.22 -5.13
N THR A 93 -5.75 12.98 -5.59
CA THR A 93 -5.70 12.59 -7.01
C THR A 93 -7.10 12.20 -7.49
N PHE A 94 -7.58 12.86 -8.54
CA PHE A 94 -8.89 12.64 -9.13
C PHE A 94 -8.74 11.84 -10.43
N PHE A 95 -9.31 10.64 -10.46
CA PHE A 95 -9.50 9.86 -11.68
C PHE A 95 -10.83 10.30 -12.31
N LEU A 96 -10.77 11.10 -13.37
CA LEU A 96 -11.94 11.70 -14.01
C LEU A 96 -12.33 10.97 -15.32
N PRO A 97 -13.64 10.71 -15.55
CA PRO A 97 -14.12 10.21 -16.84
C PRO A 97 -13.99 11.27 -17.93
N GLY A 98 -13.45 10.89 -19.08
CA GLY A 98 -13.21 11.83 -20.18
C GLY A 98 -14.48 12.53 -20.64
N MET A 99 -15.61 11.83 -20.74
CA MET A 99 -16.88 12.46 -21.14
C MET A 99 -17.34 13.54 -20.16
N ARG A 100 -17.21 13.30 -18.85
CA ARG A 100 -17.58 14.29 -17.84
C ARG A 100 -16.67 15.52 -17.90
N VAL A 101 -15.38 15.34 -18.17
CA VAL A 101 -14.45 16.47 -18.40
C VAL A 101 -14.81 17.27 -19.65
N ALA A 102 -15.29 16.63 -20.72
CA ALA A 102 -15.76 17.34 -21.91
C ALA A 102 -17.06 18.13 -21.65
N GLU A 103 -17.98 17.57 -20.86
CA GLU A 103 -19.27 18.21 -20.52
C GLU A 103 -19.08 19.39 -19.55
N GLU A 104 -18.23 19.23 -18.54
CA GLU A 104 -18.06 20.19 -17.44
C GLU A 104 -16.57 20.50 -17.18
N PRO A 105 -15.84 21.10 -18.15
CA PRO A 105 -14.39 21.29 -18.06
C PRO A 105 -13.97 22.25 -16.93
N ASN A 106 -14.88 23.11 -16.46
CA ASN A 106 -14.61 24.06 -15.38
C ASN A 106 -14.38 23.36 -14.04
N ILE A 107 -15.06 22.23 -13.77
CA ILE A 107 -14.84 21.44 -12.56
C ILE A 107 -13.40 20.89 -12.55
N ALA A 108 -12.96 20.32 -13.67
CA ALA A 108 -11.59 19.82 -13.82
C ALA A 108 -10.54 20.93 -13.66
N LYS A 109 -10.83 22.15 -14.16
CA LYS A 109 -9.96 23.31 -13.96
C LYS A 109 -9.91 23.77 -12.51
N ASP A 110 -11.02 23.74 -11.77
CA ASP A 110 -11.03 24.10 -10.34
C ASP A 110 -10.23 23.09 -9.49
N ILE A 111 -10.36 21.79 -9.79
CA ILE A 111 -9.53 20.73 -9.18
C ILE A 111 -8.04 21.05 -9.31
N LEU A 112 -7.58 21.44 -10.52
CA LEU A 112 -6.18 21.80 -10.76
C LEU A 112 -5.78 23.14 -10.14
N ALA A 113 -6.65 24.15 -10.19
CA ALA A 113 -6.39 25.47 -9.61
C ALA A 113 -6.16 25.38 -8.09
N ARG A 114 -6.79 24.41 -7.43
CA ARG A 114 -6.57 24.09 -6.01
C ARG A 114 -5.37 23.17 -5.77
N GLY A 115 -4.61 22.82 -6.80
CA GLY A 115 -3.37 22.04 -6.68
C GLY A 115 -3.58 20.54 -6.46
N HIS A 116 -4.74 19.99 -6.82
CA HIS A 116 -4.94 18.55 -6.87
C HIS A 116 -4.43 17.96 -8.20
N GLU A 117 -4.29 16.65 -8.23
CA GLU A 117 -3.85 15.90 -9.42
C GLU A 117 -5.05 15.34 -10.19
N ILE A 118 -5.00 15.34 -11.53
CA ILE A 118 -5.99 14.68 -12.40
C ILE A 118 -5.35 13.51 -13.16
N GLN A 119 -6.05 12.39 -13.21
CA GLN A 119 -5.70 11.16 -13.91
C GLN A 119 -6.90 10.59 -14.66
N ASN A 120 -6.67 9.56 -15.49
CA ASN A 120 -7.66 9.04 -16.43
C ASN A 120 -8.57 7.98 -15.78
N ASN A 121 -9.89 8.18 -15.79
CA ASN A 121 -10.89 7.17 -15.37
C ASN A 121 -11.68 6.57 -16.52
N THR A 122 -11.00 6.36 -17.65
CA THR A 122 -11.54 5.94 -18.95
C THR A 122 -12.51 6.97 -19.54
N LEU A 123 -13.06 6.74 -20.72
CA LEU A 123 -13.89 7.75 -21.38
C LEU A 123 -15.31 7.72 -20.81
N ASN A 124 -15.92 6.53 -20.82
CA ASN A 124 -17.32 6.27 -20.46
C ASN A 124 -17.49 5.37 -19.24
N GLN A 125 -16.40 5.00 -18.55
CA GLN A 125 -16.42 4.07 -17.40
C GLN A 125 -17.10 2.73 -17.73
N LEU A 126 -16.90 2.21 -18.95
CA LEU A 126 -17.41 0.90 -19.33
C LEU A 126 -16.72 -0.23 -18.53
N ASP A 127 -17.41 -1.37 -18.44
CA ASP A 127 -16.84 -2.59 -17.89
C ASP A 127 -15.78 -3.15 -18.86
N MET A 128 -14.52 -2.89 -18.55
CA MET A 128 -13.36 -3.23 -19.39
C MET A 128 -13.21 -4.74 -19.61
N SER A 129 -13.78 -5.59 -18.75
CA SER A 129 -13.73 -7.04 -18.93
C SER A 129 -14.57 -7.54 -20.11
N LYS A 130 -15.53 -6.74 -20.56
CA LYS A 130 -16.45 -7.06 -21.66
C LYS A 130 -16.03 -6.44 -22.99
N LEU A 131 -14.91 -5.71 -23.00
CA LEU A 131 -14.43 -5.00 -24.17
C LEU A 131 -13.29 -5.75 -24.86
N SER A 132 -13.23 -5.62 -26.18
CA SER A 132 -12.04 -6.01 -26.95
C SER A 132 -10.87 -5.08 -26.65
N TYR A 133 -9.64 -5.54 -26.93
CA TYR A 133 -8.43 -4.72 -26.79
C TYR A 133 -8.53 -3.36 -27.50
N GLU A 134 -9.06 -3.32 -28.73
CA GLU A 134 -9.22 -2.06 -29.47
C GLU A 134 -10.18 -1.10 -28.75
N GLN A 135 -11.28 -1.61 -28.20
CA GLN A 135 -12.22 -0.79 -27.42
C GLN A 135 -11.60 -0.27 -26.13
N ILE A 136 -10.85 -1.11 -25.40
CA ILE A 136 -10.11 -0.70 -24.20
C ILE A 136 -9.10 0.40 -24.56
N TYR A 137 -8.31 0.20 -25.62
CA TYR A 137 -7.34 1.19 -26.09
C TYR A 137 -8.03 2.53 -26.41
N ARG A 138 -9.15 2.52 -27.13
CA ARG A 138 -9.88 3.74 -27.49
C ARG A 138 -10.49 4.44 -26.27
N GLU A 139 -11.05 3.70 -25.32
CA GLU A 139 -11.58 4.26 -24.06
C GLU A 139 -10.50 5.02 -23.28
N ILE A 140 -9.28 4.48 -23.21
CA ILE A 140 -8.17 5.14 -22.52
C ILE A 140 -7.64 6.31 -23.36
N GLN A 141 -7.42 6.10 -24.66
CA GLN A 141 -6.85 7.11 -25.56
C GLN A 141 -7.71 8.38 -25.61
N LEU A 142 -9.00 8.23 -25.92
CA LEU A 142 -9.89 9.38 -26.08
C LEU A 142 -10.05 10.15 -24.76
N SER A 143 -10.07 9.45 -23.63
CA SER A 143 -10.06 10.11 -22.31
C SER A 143 -8.79 10.90 -22.06
N ASN A 144 -7.61 10.37 -22.42
CA ASN A 144 -6.34 11.11 -22.35
C ASN A 144 -6.38 12.37 -23.22
N GLU A 145 -6.87 12.26 -24.46
CA GLU A 145 -6.96 13.38 -25.40
C GLU A 145 -7.90 14.48 -24.90
N VAL A 146 -9.07 14.10 -24.38
CA VAL A 146 -10.04 15.05 -23.81
C VAL A 146 -9.45 15.74 -22.57
N ILE A 147 -8.91 14.99 -21.60
CA ILE A 147 -8.31 15.58 -20.40
C ILE A 147 -7.19 16.55 -20.80
N LYS A 148 -6.32 16.16 -21.75
CA LYS A 148 -5.24 17.02 -22.24
C LYS A 148 -5.76 18.30 -22.88
N ARG A 149 -6.78 18.20 -23.74
CA ARG A 149 -7.35 19.33 -24.44
C ARG A 149 -8.01 20.33 -23.48
N GLU A 150 -8.81 19.84 -22.54
CA GLU A 150 -9.61 20.72 -21.66
C GLU A 150 -8.79 21.29 -20.49
N THR A 151 -7.75 20.59 -20.04
CA THR A 151 -7.02 20.93 -18.80
C THR A 151 -5.53 21.20 -18.99
N GLY A 152 -4.95 20.83 -20.14
CA GLY A 152 -3.51 20.88 -20.37
C GLY A 152 -2.72 19.73 -19.72
N VAL A 153 -3.35 18.91 -18.87
CA VAL A 153 -2.70 17.79 -18.17
C VAL A 153 -2.61 16.56 -19.07
N SER A 154 -1.45 15.93 -19.11
CA SER A 154 -1.28 14.59 -19.70
C SER A 154 -1.39 13.55 -18.57
N PRO A 155 -2.45 12.73 -18.51
CA PRO A 155 -2.54 11.67 -17.51
C PRO A 155 -1.37 10.69 -17.62
N ARG A 156 -0.81 10.31 -16.47
CA ARG A 156 0.26 9.31 -16.33
C ARG A 156 -0.29 7.95 -15.92
N TYR A 157 -1.45 7.96 -15.27
CA TYR A 157 -2.11 6.81 -14.69
C TYR A 157 -3.52 6.67 -15.21
N VAL A 158 -3.97 5.42 -15.34
CA VAL A 158 -5.36 5.08 -15.62
C VAL A 158 -5.91 4.22 -14.50
N ARG A 159 -7.16 4.44 -14.13
CA ARG A 159 -7.94 3.54 -13.27
C ARG A 159 -9.24 3.22 -13.98
N THR A 160 -9.62 1.95 -14.04
CA THR A 160 -10.91 1.52 -14.59
C THR A 160 -12.04 1.83 -13.61
N LYS A 161 -13.31 1.71 -14.03
CA LYS A 161 -14.45 1.95 -13.13
C LYS A 161 -14.34 1.15 -11.83
N SER A 162 -13.99 -0.13 -11.88
CA SER A 162 -13.90 -1.01 -10.70
C SER A 162 -12.50 -1.11 -10.10
N GLY A 163 -11.50 -0.46 -10.69
CA GLY A 163 -10.10 -0.64 -10.29
C GLY A 163 -9.49 -1.97 -10.73
N ASP A 164 -10.10 -2.64 -11.72
CA ASP A 164 -9.59 -3.87 -12.34
C ASP A 164 -8.29 -3.62 -13.11
N VAL A 165 -7.38 -4.58 -13.02
CA VAL A 165 -6.01 -4.48 -13.57
C VAL A 165 -5.70 -5.68 -14.48
N THR A 166 -6.54 -5.87 -15.51
CA THR A 166 -6.37 -6.99 -16.46
C THR A 166 -5.16 -6.77 -17.37
N ASP A 167 -4.65 -7.86 -17.94
CA ASP A 167 -3.54 -7.83 -18.90
C ASP A 167 -3.84 -6.93 -20.11
N ASP A 168 -5.05 -6.98 -20.64
CA ASP A 168 -5.47 -6.16 -21.77
C ASP A 168 -5.46 -4.67 -21.44
N VAL A 169 -5.95 -4.29 -20.26
CA VAL A 169 -5.91 -2.89 -19.78
C VAL A 169 -4.46 -2.44 -19.60
N ARG A 170 -3.60 -3.27 -19.01
CA ARG A 170 -2.18 -2.94 -18.82
C ARG A 170 -1.40 -2.85 -20.13
N LEU A 171 -1.72 -3.69 -21.11
CA LEU A 171 -1.13 -3.64 -22.45
C LEU A 171 -1.61 -2.41 -23.23
N ALA A 172 -2.89 -2.05 -23.13
CA ALA A 172 -3.43 -0.85 -23.76
C ALA A 172 -2.87 0.43 -23.12
N ALA A 173 -2.76 0.47 -21.79
CA ALA A 173 -2.11 1.56 -21.06
C ALA A 173 -0.63 1.71 -21.49
N ALA A 174 0.11 0.61 -21.62
CA ALA A 174 1.50 0.63 -22.07
C ALA A 174 1.65 1.12 -23.50
N HIS A 175 0.74 0.67 -24.39
CA HIS A 175 0.68 1.13 -25.78
C HIS A 175 0.50 2.65 -25.87
N LEU A 176 -0.21 3.24 -24.90
CA LEU A 176 -0.44 4.68 -24.79
C LEU A 176 0.64 5.42 -23.97
N GLY A 177 1.72 4.74 -23.58
CA GLY A 177 2.81 5.33 -22.80
C GLY A 177 2.46 5.65 -21.34
N MET A 178 1.39 5.06 -20.81
CA MET A 178 0.99 5.26 -19.41
C MET A 178 1.84 4.41 -18.47
N GLU A 179 2.19 4.96 -17.31
CA GLU A 179 3.15 4.33 -16.39
C GLU A 179 2.51 3.18 -15.61
N ALA A 180 1.26 3.34 -15.18
CA ALA A 180 0.58 2.37 -14.34
C ALA A 180 -0.94 2.36 -14.56
N VAL A 181 -1.49 1.15 -14.40
CA VAL A 181 -2.91 0.94 -14.14
C VAL A 181 -3.07 0.88 -12.63
N VAL A 182 -3.82 1.84 -12.08
CA VAL A 182 -3.92 2.09 -10.65
C VAL A 182 -5.17 1.44 -10.09
N SER A 183 -4.99 0.62 -9.05
CA SER A 183 -6.06 0.10 -8.21
C SER A 183 -5.99 0.79 -6.83
N TYR A 184 -6.37 0.09 -5.78
CA TYR A 184 -6.36 0.59 -4.40
C TYR A 184 -6.26 -0.58 -3.41
N ASN A 185 -5.72 -0.34 -2.23
CA ASN A 185 -5.72 -1.29 -1.13
C ASN A 185 -6.73 -0.91 -0.03
N ILE A 186 -7.21 0.34 0.00
CA ILE A 186 -8.26 0.79 0.92
C ILE A 186 -9.46 1.27 0.10
N ASN A 187 -10.58 0.55 0.23
CA ASN A 187 -11.86 0.95 -0.33
C ASN A 187 -12.98 0.60 0.67
N PRO A 188 -13.63 1.60 1.28
CA PRO A 188 -14.71 1.39 2.23
C PRO A 188 -15.99 0.84 1.58
N LYS A 189 -15.99 0.55 0.28
CA LYS A 189 -17.15 0.16 -0.54
C LYS A 189 -18.25 1.21 -0.44
N ASP A 190 -17.87 2.47 -0.55
CA ASP A 190 -18.75 3.64 -0.48
C ASP A 190 -19.80 3.67 -1.60
N ARG A 191 -19.65 2.87 -2.66
CA ARG A 191 -20.70 2.64 -3.67
C ARG A 191 -21.99 2.06 -3.10
N ASP A 192 -21.92 1.43 -1.93
CA ASP A 192 -23.09 1.04 -1.18
C ASP A 192 -23.69 2.28 -0.51
N LEU A 193 -24.80 2.78 -1.08
CA LEU A 193 -25.51 4.00 -0.64
C LEU A 193 -26.00 3.92 0.82
N GLN A 194 -25.92 2.77 1.48
CA GLN A 194 -26.24 2.62 2.90
C GLN A 194 -25.11 3.07 3.84
N LYS A 195 -23.92 3.40 3.32
CA LYS A 195 -22.77 3.80 4.13
C LYS A 195 -22.74 5.29 4.39
N ASP A 196 -22.91 5.64 5.66
CA ASP A 196 -22.74 7.00 6.17
C ASP A 196 -21.26 7.42 6.30
N ALA A 197 -21.05 8.71 6.52
CA ALA A 197 -19.72 9.30 6.71
C ALA A 197 -18.90 8.60 7.80
N LYS A 198 -19.56 8.24 8.90
CA LYS A 198 -18.93 7.61 10.06
C LYS A 198 -18.40 6.23 9.71
N THR A 199 -19.18 5.41 9.02
CA THR A 199 -18.78 4.08 8.57
C THR A 199 -17.58 4.14 7.63
N ILE A 200 -17.54 5.13 6.73
CA ILE A 200 -16.39 5.39 5.84
C ILE A 200 -15.15 5.74 6.67
N GLY A 201 -15.28 6.69 7.60
CA GLY A 201 -14.18 7.13 8.48
C GLY A 201 -13.64 6.02 9.37
N ASP A 202 -14.51 5.23 9.99
CA ASP A 202 -14.15 4.10 10.87
C ASP A 202 -13.41 3.00 10.08
N TYR A 203 -13.87 2.70 8.86
CA TYR A 203 -13.19 1.75 7.97
C TYR A 203 -11.77 2.22 7.65
N ILE A 204 -11.62 3.47 7.22
CA ILE A 204 -10.30 4.01 6.87
C ILE A 204 -9.39 4.02 8.10
N THR A 205 -9.89 4.48 9.26
CA THR A 205 -9.13 4.47 10.53
C THR A 205 -8.58 3.09 10.88
N ARG A 206 -9.34 2.03 10.60
CA ARG A 206 -8.93 0.65 10.90
C ARG A 206 -7.84 0.12 9.97
N TYR A 207 -7.82 0.53 8.71
CA TYR A 207 -6.96 -0.07 7.68
C TYR A 207 -5.86 0.86 7.16
N ILE A 208 -5.82 2.11 7.60
CA ILE A 208 -4.82 3.11 7.20
C ILE A 208 -3.41 2.61 7.49
N SER A 209 -2.57 2.62 6.45
CA SER A 209 -1.16 2.26 6.53
C SER A 209 -0.38 3.05 5.49
N ARG A 210 0.88 3.37 5.78
CA ARG A 210 1.75 4.15 4.91
C ARG A 210 1.79 3.61 3.48
N GLY A 211 1.79 4.48 2.49
CA GLY A 211 1.78 4.10 1.07
C GLY A 211 0.41 3.64 0.54
N SER A 212 -0.63 3.69 1.37
CA SER A 212 -1.97 3.30 0.95
C SER A 212 -2.56 4.24 -0.10
N ILE A 213 -3.22 3.64 -1.06
CA ILE A 213 -4.06 4.31 -2.05
C ILE A 213 -5.51 4.09 -1.61
N ILE A 214 -6.13 5.16 -1.11
CA ILE A 214 -7.52 5.17 -0.65
C ILE A 214 -8.39 5.58 -1.84
N SER A 215 -9.41 4.79 -2.17
CA SER A 215 -10.35 5.10 -3.25
C SER A 215 -11.74 5.40 -2.70
N LEU A 216 -12.29 6.55 -3.09
CA LEU A 216 -13.68 6.99 -2.86
C LEU A 216 -14.33 7.35 -4.19
N ASN A 217 -15.66 7.36 -4.28
CA ASN A 217 -16.41 7.63 -5.51
C ASN A 217 -17.24 8.90 -5.34
N THR A 218 -16.91 9.94 -6.10
CA THR A 218 -17.52 11.28 -5.95
C THR A 218 -18.83 11.44 -6.69
N ASP A 219 -19.20 10.49 -7.54
CA ASP A 219 -20.40 10.50 -8.37
C ASP A 219 -21.51 9.58 -7.84
N ILE A 220 -21.25 8.86 -6.75
CA ILE A 220 -22.17 7.83 -6.22
C ILE A 220 -22.67 8.17 -4.82
N ASN A 221 -21.76 8.44 -3.87
CA ASN A 221 -22.14 8.58 -2.46
C ASN A 221 -21.80 9.98 -1.90
N PRO A 222 -22.81 10.82 -1.59
CA PRO A 222 -22.58 12.15 -1.03
C PRO A 222 -21.92 12.13 0.36
N GLU A 223 -22.01 11.01 1.09
CA GLU A 223 -21.41 10.83 2.42
C GLU A 223 -19.88 10.80 2.38
N VAL A 224 -19.27 10.70 1.20
CA VAL A 224 -17.82 10.88 1.00
C VAL A 224 -17.35 12.25 1.48
N ILE A 225 -18.15 13.30 1.30
CA ILE A 225 -17.81 14.68 1.68
C ILE A 225 -17.73 14.84 3.21
N PRO A 226 -18.78 14.54 3.99
CA PRO A 226 -18.71 14.59 5.45
C PRO A 226 -17.75 13.56 6.06
N ALA A 227 -17.25 12.57 5.30
CA ALA A 227 -16.20 11.67 5.76
C ALA A 227 -14.79 12.29 5.72
N ILE A 228 -14.56 13.35 4.91
CA ILE A 228 -13.22 13.97 4.77
C ILE A 228 -12.62 14.42 6.11
N PRO A 229 -13.34 15.10 7.02
CA PRO A 229 -12.80 15.45 8.34
C PRO A 229 -12.39 14.23 9.18
N LEU A 230 -13.14 13.13 9.08
CA LEU A 230 -12.84 11.89 9.81
C LEU A 230 -11.59 11.23 9.26
N ILE A 231 -11.44 11.21 7.94
CA ILE A 231 -10.26 10.70 7.24
C ILE A 231 -9.02 11.55 7.58
N ALA A 232 -9.17 12.88 7.58
CA ALA A 232 -8.12 13.80 7.97
C ALA A 232 -7.66 13.55 9.42
N LYS A 233 -8.62 13.37 10.34
CA LYS A 233 -8.33 13.04 11.73
C LYS A 233 -7.61 11.70 11.86
N ALA A 234 -8.07 10.65 11.17
CA ALA A 234 -7.44 9.33 11.21
C ALA A 234 -5.97 9.37 10.76
N ALA A 235 -5.67 10.13 9.71
CA ALA A 235 -4.31 10.35 9.25
C ALA A 235 -3.49 11.14 10.29
N ALA A 236 -4.04 12.24 10.81
CA ALA A 236 -3.36 13.10 11.78
C ALA A 236 -3.03 12.37 13.10
N ASP A 237 -3.91 11.49 13.58
CA ASP A 237 -3.72 10.73 14.82
C ASP A 237 -2.48 9.80 14.78
N ILE A 238 -2.01 9.42 13.58
CA ILE A 238 -0.79 8.63 13.36
C ILE A 238 0.36 9.52 12.82
N GLY A 239 0.05 10.74 12.37
CA GLY A 239 0.99 11.66 11.76
C GLY A 239 1.26 11.37 10.27
N TYR A 240 0.25 10.86 9.56
CA TYR A 240 0.24 10.73 8.10
C TYR A 240 -0.04 12.05 7.39
N GLN A 241 0.53 12.19 6.21
CA GLN A 241 0.27 13.30 5.28
C GLN A 241 -0.36 12.77 3.99
N PHE A 242 -1.34 13.50 3.46
CA PHE A 242 -1.89 13.23 2.15
C PHE A 242 -1.09 13.97 1.08
N VAL A 243 -0.63 13.22 0.08
CA VAL A 243 0.08 13.76 -1.08
C VAL A 243 -0.56 13.23 -2.37
N PRO A 244 -0.44 13.93 -3.51
CA PRO A 244 -0.83 13.39 -4.80
C PRO A 244 -0.16 12.04 -5.06
N LEU A 245 -0.88 11.13 -5.72
CA LEU A 245 -0.39 9.78 -6.01
C LEU A 245 0.95 9.78 -6.75
N SER A 246 1.12 10.64 -7.76
CA SER A 246 2.42 10.71 -8.47
C SER A 246 3.57 11.18 -7.59
N GLU A 247 3.31 12.03 -6.60
CA GLU A 247 4.30 12.43 -5.61
C GLU A 247 4.65 11.26 -4.69
N MET A 248 3.64 10.54 -4.19
CA MET A 248 3.85 9.35 -3.36
C MET A 248 4.67 8.29 -4.12
N VAL A 249 4.32 8.01 -5.39
CA VAL A 249 5.05 7.07 -6.24
C VAL A 249 6.50 7.52 -6.46
N LYS A 250 6.74 8.81 -6.69
CA LYS A 250 8.08 9.38 -6.86
C LYS A 250 8.92 9.28 -5.57
N ASN A 251 8.29 9.49 -4.42
CA ASN A 251 8.93 9.42 -3.11
C ASN A 251 9.12 7.99 -2.60
N GLY A 252 8.37 7.04 -3.17
CA GLY A 252 8.45 5.62 -2.88
C GLY A 252 9.65 4.92 -3.51
N GLY A 253 9.77 3.63 -3.22
CA GLY A 253 10.79 2.75 -3.80
C GLY A 253 10.18 1.70 -4.71
N GLU A 254 11.05 0.99 -5.41
CA GLU A 254 10.69 -0.21 -6.15
C GLU A 254 10.72 -1.42 -5.21
N ARG A 255 9.66 -2.25 -5.27
CA ARG A 255 9.62 -3.54 -4.57
C ARG A 255 9.99 -4.62 -5.56
N LYS A 256 11.20 -5.17 -5.43
CA LYS A 256 11.69 -6.25 -6.27
C LYS A 256 11.02 -7.57 -5.88
N PRO A 257 10.84 -8.50 -6.83
CA PRO A 257 10.50 -9.89 -6.53
C PRO A 257 11.49 -10.49 -5.55
N LEU A 258 11.01 -11.37 -4.66
CA LEU A 258 11.80 -11.98 -3.59
C LEU A 258 13.12 -12.58 -4.08
N GLU A 259 13.07 -13.31 -5.20
CA GLU A 259 14.20 -14.03 -5.78
C GLU A 259 15.31 -13.10 -6.31
N GLN A 260 15.03 -11.80 -6.44
CA GLN A 260 15.98 -10.78 -6.87
C GLN A 260 16.63 -10.03 -5.69
N ILE A 261 16.26 -10.36 -4.44
CA ILE A 261 16.74 -9.66 -3.25
C ILE A 261 17.94 -10.43 -2.69
N PRO A 262 19.12 -9.80 -2.53
CA PRO A 262 20.27 -10.46 -1.94
C PRO A 262 19.97 -11.04 -0.56
N GLY A 263 20.32 -12.31 -0.36
CA GLY A 263 20.15 -13.01 0.90
C GLY A 263 18.75 -13.60 1.12
N PHE A 264 17.83 -13.59 0.14
CA PHE A 264 16.50 -14.20 0.28
C PHE A 264 16.52 -15.70 0.60
N ASP A 265 17.60 -16.38 0.21
CA ASP A 265 17.86 -17.81 0.39
C ASP A 265 18.89 -18.09 1.50
N ALA A 266 19.26 -17.07 2.29
CA ALA A 266 20.18 -17.22 3.43
C ALA A 266 19.61 -18.13 4.52
N ALA A 267 18.28 -18.25 4.60
CA ALA A 267 17.59 -19.28 5.35
C ALA A 267 16.99 -20.34 4.41
N LYS A 268 17.29 -21.61 4.64
CA LYS A 268 16.77 -22.73 3.82
C LYS A 268 16.44 -23.95 4.66
N LEU A 269 15.57 -24.81 4.13
CA LEU A 269 15.31 -26.11 4.75
C LEU A 269 16.59 -26.95 4.69
N ASN A 270 16.92 -27.59 5.81
CA ASN A 270 18.09 -28.44 5.96
C ASN A 270 17.77 -29.61 6.91
N PRO A 271 17.43 -30.79 6.37
CA PRO A 271 17.10 -31.94 7.21
C PRO A 271 18.30 -32.51 7.99
N GLN A 272 19.54 -32.14 7.66
CA GLN A 272 20.74 -32.54 8.40
C GLN A 272 21.05 -31.53 9.51
N PHE A 273 20.37 -31.65 10.64
CA PHE A 273 20.45 -30.69 11.75
C PHE A 273 21.22 -31.20 12.97
N GLU A 274 21.47 -32.49 13.08
CA GLU A 274 21.97 -33.15 14.30
C GLU A 274 23.33 -32.60 14.76
N ASN A 275 24.17 -32.21 13.79
CA ASN A 275 25.50 -31.63 14.00
C ASN A 275 25.54 -30.11 13.78
N ALA A 276 24.39 -29.44 13.67
CA ALA A 276 24.34 -28.00 13.48
C ALA A 276 24.89 -27.29 14.72
N GLU A 277 25.90 -26.45 14.53
CA GLU A 277 26.43 -25.59 15.58
C GLU A 277 25.53 -24.37 15.77
N TYR A 278 25.24 -24.04 17.03
CA TYR A 278 24.44 -22.88 17.41
C TYR A 278 25.09 -22.13 18.57
N GLU A 279 24.74 -20.86 18.71
CA GLU A 279 25.15 -20.01 19.82
C GLU A 279 23.90 -19.39 20.45
N ILE A 280 23.81 -19.44 21.78
CA ILE A 280 22.75 -18.75 22.53
C ILE A 280 23.36 -17.50 23.18
N ILE A 281 22.80 -16.33 22.86
CA ILE A 281 23.25 -15.04 23.39
C ILE A 281 22.09 -14.38 24.11
N SER A 282 22.16 -14.30 25.44
CA SER A 282 21.22 -13.53 26.28
C SER A 282 21.77 -12.16 26.70
N GLN A 283 23.09 -12.02 26.69
CA GLN A 283 23.85 -10.81 27.01
C GLN A 283 25.21 -10.90 26.32
N VAL A 284 25.92 -9.79 26.18
CA VAL A 284 27.29 -9.76 25.64
C VAL A 284 28.27 -9.47 26.76
N ASP A 285 29.32 -10.28 26.89
CA ASP A 285 30.39 -9.98 27.86
C ASP A 285 31.23 -8.78 27.38
N THR A 286 31.14 -7.67 28.10
CA THR A 286 31.87 -6.44 27.77
C THR A 286 32.00 -5.53 28.99
N ASN A 287 33.16 -4.88 29.11
CA ASN A 287 33.38 -3.83 30.11
C ASN A 287 32.86 -2.46 29.65
N LYS A 288 32.42 -2.33 28.40
CA LYS A 288 31.84 -1.07 27.87
C LYS A 288 30.43 -0.90 28.40
N LYS A 289 30.04 0.34 28.74
CA LYS A 289 28.65 0.71 29.06
C LYS A 289 27.78 0.76 27.81
N GLN A 290 27.66 -0.36 27.10
CA GLN A 290 26.81 -0.54 25.94
C GLN A 290 25.68 -1.51 26.28
N ILE A 291 24.51 -1.27 25.71
CA ILE A 291 23.31 -2.11 25.89
C ILE A 291 22.55 -2.21 24.57
N ALA A 292 21.87 -3.34 24.35
CA ALA A 292 20.98 -3.52 23.22
C ALA A 292 19.53 -3.38 23.66
N LEU A 293 18.82 -2.42 23.06
CA LEU A 293 17.36 -2.32 23.18
C LEU A 293 16.72 -3.13 22.07
N THR A 294 15.85 -4.07 22.43
CA THR A 294 15.20 -4.98 21.49
C THR A 294 13.68 -5.01 21.67
N PHE A 295 12.97 -5.18 20.57
CA PHE A 295 11.51 -5.22 20.54
C PHE A 295 10.99 -6.48 19.86
N ASP A 296 10.11 -7.22 20.52
CA ASP A 296 9.48 -8.42 19.97
C ASP A 296 8.05 -8.16 19.47
N ASP A 297 7.56 -9.10 18.67
CA ASP A 297 6.19 -9.20 18.14
C ASP A 297 5.84 -8.21 17.01
N TRP A 298 4.63 -7.64 17.06
CA TRP A 298 4.03 -6.80 16.05
C TRP A 298 2.81 -6.09 16.64
N GLY A 299 2.67 -4.79 16.38
CA GLY A 299 1.51 -3.99 16.77
C GLY A 299 0.89 -3.25 15.59
N SER A 300 -0.07 -2.38 15.89
CA SER A 300 -0.67 -1.49 14.91
C SER A 300 0.35 -0.49 14.36
N ASP A 301 0.04 0.06 13.18
CA ASP A 301 0.88 1.11 12.58
C ASP A 301 0.99 2.34 13.50
N LYS A 302 -0.07 2.66 14.25
CA LYS A 302 -0.07 3.71 15.27
C LYS A 302 1.00 3.46 16.35
N THR A 303 0.96 2.28 16.98
CA THR A 303 1.87 1.90 18.07
C THR A 303 3.32 1.90 17.61
N VAL A 304 3.60 1.20 16.51
CA VAL A 304 4.97 1.07 15.99
C VAL A 304 5.49 2.41 15.48
N THR A 305 4.65 3.23 14.84
CA THR A 305 5.06 4.59 14.42
C THR A 305 5.45 5.44 15.61
N LYS A 306 4.66 5.42 16.69
CA LYS A 306 4.96 6.20 17.90
C LYS A 306 6.25 5.73 18.57
N LEU A 307 6.47 4.42 18.62
CA LEU A 307 7.70 3.82 19.13
C LEU A 307 8.92 4.31 18.33
N LEU A 308 8.86 4.25 17.00
CA LEU A 308 9.95 4.73 16.13
C LEU A 308 10.18 6.24 16.26
N GLU A 309 9.14 7.03 16.52
CA GLU A 309 9.28 8.47 16.80
C GLU A 309 10.03 8.72 18.11
N ILE A 310 9.67 8.02 19.20
CA ILE A 310 10.36 8.12 20.48
C ILE A 310 11.84 7.75 20.32
N LEU A 311 12.14 6.66 19.61
CA LEU A 311 13.53 6.26 19.34
C LEU A 311 14.30 7.32 18.54
N ALA A 312 13.65 7.96 17.56
CA ALA A 312 14.27 9.02 16.77
C ALA A 312 14.51 10.30 17.59
N GLU A 313 13.54 10.72 18.41
CA GLU A 313 13.65 11.88 19.32
C GLU A 313 14.82 11.71 20.30
N HIS A 314 15.12 10.46 20.68
CA HIS A 314 16.22 10.13 21.57
C HIS A 314 17.48 9.69 20.83
N ASP A 315 17.58 9.76 19.50
CA ASP A 315 18.74 9.26 18.75
C ASP A 315 19.20 7.84 19.18
N VAL A 316 18.24 6.91 19.25
CA VAL A 316 18.49 5.52 19.63
C VAL A 316 18.16 4.60 18.47
N LYS A 317 19.09 3.67 18.18
CA LYS A 317 18.86 2.53 17.29
C LYS A 317 18.63 1.27 18.12
N ALA A 318 17.82 0.36 17.57
CA ALA A 318 17.30 -0.81 18.26
C ALA A 318 17.26 -1.99 17.28
N THR A 319 17.04 -3.20 17.81
CA THR A 319 16.83 -4.41 17.01
C THR A 319 15.40 -4.91 17.20
N PHE A 320 14.64 -5.03 16.11
CA PHE A 320 13.25 -5.49 16.11
C PHE A 320 13.19 -6.95 15.68
N PHE A 321 12.70 -7.83 16.54
CA PHE A 321 12.44 -9.24 16.25
C PHE A 321 10.99 -9.35 15.77
N LEU A 322 10.81 -9.50 14.46
CA LEU A 322 9.50 -9.36 13.82
C LEU A 322 8.78 -10.70 13.68
N ARG A 323 7.51 -10.72 14.11
CA ARG A 323 6.57 -11.77 13.70
C ARG A 323 6.19 -11.55 12.24
N ALA A 324 6.66 -12.42 11.35
CA ALA A 324 6.56 -12.17 9.91
C ALA A 324 5.12 -12.14 9.37
N LYS A 325 4.14 -12.80 10.01
CA LYS A 325 2.71 -12.62 9.66
C LYS A 325 2.23 -11.17 9.82
N GLY A 326 2.79 -10.42 10.77
CA GLY A 326 2.51 -8.98 10.89
C GLY A 326 3.11 -8.19 9.73
N VAL A 327 4.35 -8.51 9.39
CA VAL A 327 5.10 -7.91 8.27
C VAL A 327 4.39 -8.11 6.93
N GLU A 328 3.86 -9.31 6.68
CA GLU A 328 3.10 -9.63 5.46
C GLU A 328 1.89 -8.69 5.27
N ASN A 329 1.23 -8.30 6.37
CA ASN A 329 0.07 -7.41 6.34
C ASN A 329 0.45 -5.92 6.20
N ASN A 330 1.65 -5.52 6.64
CA ASN A 330 2.12 -4.14 6.53
C ASN A 330 3.64 -4.11 6.27
N PRO A 331 4.07 -4.45 5.04
CA PRO A 331 5.49 -4.57 4.70
C PRO A 331 6.22 -3.23 4.78
N ASN A 332 5.54 -2.12 4.49
CA ASN A 332 6.15 -0.80 4.59
C ASN A 332 6.50 -0.41 6.03
N LEU A 333 5.77 -0.88 7.03
CA LEU A 333 6.10 -0.59 8.42
C LEU A 333 7.44 -1.25 8.83
N ALA A 334 7.67 -2.49 8.40
CA ALA A 334 8.97 -3.15 8.56
C ALA A 334 10.07 -2.41 7.78
N ARG A 335 9.78 -1.98 6.54
CA ARG A 335 10.70 -1.15 5.75
C ARG A 335 11.08 0.15 6.49
N ALA A 336 10.11 0.81 7.12
CA ALA A 336 10.37 2.05 7.85
C ALA A 336 11.31 1.87 9.05
N MET A 337 11.35 0.68 9.65
CA MET A 337 12.32 0.36 10.70
C MET A 337 13.75 0.39 10.13
N VAL A 338 14.00 -0.30 9.01
CA VAL A 338 15.33 -0.35 8.40
C VAL A 338 15.76 0.99 7.80
N GLU A 339 14.84 1.74 7.18
CA GLU A 339 15.14 3.10 6.65
C GLU A 339 15.48 4.10 7.75
N ARG A 340 15.01 3.86 8.98
CA ARG A 340 15.38 4.66 10.16
C ARG A 340 16.66 4.15 10.84
N GLY A 341 17.34 3.16 10.26
CA GLY A 341 18.62 2.64 10.74
C GLY A 341 18.52 1.64 11.88
N HIS A 342 17.33 1.09 12.14
CA HIS A 342 17.16 -0.03 13.08
C HIS A 342 17.48 -1.35 12.40
N ASP A 343 17.83 -2.36 13.20
CA ASP A 343 17.96 -3.73 12.72
C ASP A 343 16.60 -4.43 12.78
N VAL A 344 16.39 -5.33 11.83
CA VAL A 344 15.24 -6.25 11.79
C VAL A 344 15.76 -7.68 11.79
N ALA A 345 15.19 -8.51 12.66
CA ALA A 345 15.55 -9.89 12.93
C ALA A 345 14.30 -10.79 12.96
N ASN A 346 14.50 -12.10 12.99
CA ASN A 346 13.43 -13.10 12.81
C ASN A 346 12.85 -13.53 14.17
N HIS A 347 11.52 -13.41 14.31
CA HIS A 347 10.76 -13.89 15.47
C HIS A 347 9.67 -14.89 15.08
N SER A 348 9.99 -15.80 14.15
CA SER A 348 9.08 -16.77 13.56
C SER A 348 8.01 -16.12 12.66
N TYR A 349 7.27 -16.93 11.90
CA TYR A 349 6.17 -16.46 11.07
C TYR A 349 4.89 -16.33 11.90
N SER A 350 4.55 -17.40 12.62
CA SER A 350 3.25 -17.54 13.30
C SER A 350 3.27 -17.38 14.83
N HIS A 351 4.45 -17.19 15.43
CA HIS A 351 4.66 -17.19 16.89
C HIS A 351 4.22 -18.51 17.58
N PRO A 352 4.66 -19.70 17.10
CA PRO A 352 4.31 -20.99 17.71
C PRO A 352 5.15 -21.28 18.96
N VAL A 353 4.71 -22.21 19.81
CA VAL A 353 5.57 -22.80 20.84
C VAL A 353 6.54 -23.76 20.14
N ILE A 354 7.77 -23.31 19.87
CA ILE A 354 8.65 -24.02 18.94
C ILE A 354 9.07 -25.43 19.40
N THR A 355 9.06 -25.70 20.71
CA THR A 355 9.40 -27.01 21.28
C THR A 355 8.32 -28.07 21.07
N THR A 356 7.12 -27.68 20.61
CA THR A 356 6.05 -28.63 20.26
C THR A 356 6.01 -28.97 18.78
N LEU A 357 6.85 -28.33 17.96
CA LEU A 357 6.86 -28.52 16.51
C LEU A 357 7.78 -29.67 16.12
N THR A 358 7.43 -30.33 15.01
CA THR A 358 8.39 -31.18 14.30
C THR A 358 9.52 -30.34 13.71
N MET A 359 10.65 -30.99 13.40
CA MET A 359 11.77 -30.35 12.72
C MET A 359 11.33 -29.62 11.44
N GLU A 360 10.46 -30.25 10.64
CA GLU A 360 10.03 -29.71 9.34
C GLU A 360 9.13 -28.48 9.50
N GLU A 361 8.19 -28.53 10.45
CA GLU A 361 7.31 -27.39 10.75
C GLU A 361 8.11 -26.20 11.25
N LEU A 362 9.07 -26.42 12.15
CA LEU A 362 9.92 -25.35 12.68
C LEU A 362 10.76 -24.71 11.57
N GLN A 363 11.44 -25.50 10.73
CA GLN A 363 12.23 -24.93 9.65
C GLN A 363 11.37 -24.20 8.60
N LYS A 364 10.20 -24.74 8.26
CA LYS A 364 9.26 -24.06 7.35
C LYS A 364 8.82 -22.71 7.91
N ASP A 365 8.51 -22.63 9.20
CA ASP A 365 8.13 -21.37 9.85
C ASP A 365 9.29 -20.36 9.84
N VAL A 366 10.52 -20.76 10.22
CA VAL A 366 11.71 -19.89 10.21
C VAL A 366 12.05 -19.39 8.81
N VAL A 367 12.07 -20.27 7.81
CA VAL A 367 12.40 -19.92 6.41
C VAL A 367 11.33 -19.04 5.80
N LYS A 368 10.04 -19.33 6.03
CA LYS A 368 8.95 -18.47 5.57
C LYS A 368 9.07 -17.07 6.19
N ALA A 369 9.37 -17.00 7.49
CA ALA A 369 9.54 -15.73 8.18
C ALA A 369 10.69 -14.91 7.58
N HIS A 370 11.82 -15.57 7.32
CA HIS A 370 12.97 -14.94 6.65
C HIS A 370 12.57 -14.34 5.31
N GLN A 371 11.92 -15.13 4.44
CA GLN A 371 11.51 -14.70 3.10
C GLN A 371 10.55 -13.51 3.14
N VAL A 372 9.51 -13.57 3.99
CA VAL A 372 8.53 -12.49 4.14
C VAL A 372 9.20 -11.20 4.63
N ILE A 373 10.11 -11.32 5.62
CA ILE A 373 10.85 -10.16 6.12
C ILE A 373 11.76 -9.60 5.03
N THR A 374 12.55 -10.44 4.35
CA THR A 374 13.44 -10.04 3.25
C THR A 374 12.67 -9.33 2.13
N GLU A 375 11.50 -9.83 1.73
CA GLU A 375 10.66 -9.19 0.72
C GLU A 375 10.11 -7.83 1.18
N ALA A 376 9.77 -7.69 2.47
CA ALA A 376 9.24 -6.45 3.00
C ALA A 376 10.30 -5.36 3.14
N ILE A 377 11.51 -5.71 3.59
CA ILE A 377 12.59 -4.74 3.83
C ILE A 377 13.55 -4.59 2.64
N GLN A 378 13.42 -5.45 1.62
CA GLN A 378 14.22 -5.47 0.39
C GLN A 378 15.73 -5.63 0.60
N GLN A 379 16.10 -6.30 1.70
CA GLN A 379 17.46 -6.68 2.06
C GLN A 379 17.40 -7.88 3.01
N GLN A 380 18.51 -8.59 3.17
CA GLN A 380 18.60 -9.66 4.16
C GLN A 380 18.37 -9.10 5.58
N PRO A 381 17.50 -9.69 6.41
CA PRO A 381 17.44 -9.38 7.83
C PRO A 381 18.73 -9.78 8.53
N VAL A 382 18.93 -9.25 9.73
CA VAL A 382 20.00 -9.73 10.60
C VAL A 382 19.76 -11.20 10.91
N MET A 383 20.82 -12.02 10.83
CA MET A 383 20.78 -13.47 11.09
C MET A 383 20.73 -13.81 12.58
N LEU A 384 19.86 -13.12 13.32
CA LEU A 384 19.47 -13.43 14.70
C LEU A 384 18.05 -13.99 14.68
N PHE A 385 17.85 -15.10 15.40
CA PHE A 385 16.53 -15.66 15.63
C PHE A 385 16.20 -15.59 17.12
N ARG A 386 15.03 -15.04 17.46
CA ARG A 386 14.51 -15.10 18.83
C ARG A 386 13.33 -16.07 18.87
N PRO A 387 13.37 -17.12 19.71
CA PRO A 387 12.28 -18.06 19.83
C PRO A 387 11.06 -17.39 20.48
N PRO A 388 9.85 -17.59 19.92
CA PRO A 388 8.61 -17.22 20.61
C PRO A 388 8.58 -17.75 22.04
N THR A 389 8.08 -16.94 22.98
CA THR A 389 8.06 -17.21 24.43
C THR A 389 9.44 -17.29 25.10
N GLY A 390 10.54 -17.11 24.37
CA GLY A 390 11.91 -17.17 24.90
C GLY A 390 12.40 -18.59 25.24
N VAL A 391 11.63 -19.62 24.90
CA VAL A 391 11.94 -21.02 25.24
C VAL A 391 12.57 -21.73 24.04
N VAL A 392 13.71 -22.37 24.28
CA VAL A 392 14.45 -23.18 23.30
C VAL A 392 15.18 -24.30 24.04
N ASP A 393 15.25 -25.48 23.42
CA ASP A 393 16.06 -26.61 23.88
C ASP A 393 17.14 -26.96 22.86
N GLU A 394 18.04 -27.89 23.19
CA GLU A 394 19.15 -28.26 22.29
C GLU A 394 18.65 -28.73 20.91
N HIS A 395 17.58 -29.54 20.89
CA HIS A 395 17.01 -30.07 19.67
C HIS A 395 16.51 -28.95 18.76
N THR A 396 15.65 -28.07 19.28
CA THR A 396 15.10 -26.93 18.52
C THR A 396 16.17 -25.92 18.12
N ALA A 397 17.17 -25.64 18.97
CA ALA A 397 18.30 -24.78 18.63
C ALA A 397 19.08 -25.30 17.42
N LYS A 398 19.38 -26.61 17.38
CA LYS A 398 20.01 -27.27 16.23
C LYS A 398 19.15 -27.20 14.98
N VAL A 399 17.85 -27.46 15.11
CA VAL A 399 16.88 -27.36 13.98
C VAL A 399 16.87 -25.95 13.38
N ILE A 400 16.85 -24.91 14.22
CA ILE A 400 16.88 -23.50 13.78
C ILE A 400 18.24 -23.19 13.14
N ALA A 401 19.34 -23.55 13.78
CA ALA A 401 20.68 -23.27 13.29
C ALA A 401 20.97 -23.92 11.93
N ALA A 402 20.44 -25.12 11.70
CA ALA A 402 20.55 -25.82 10.42
C ALA A 402 19.95 -25.02 9.25
N THR A 403 19.00 -24.12 9.51
CA THR A 403 18.43 -23.24 8.47
C THR A 403 19.38 -22.14 8.02
N GLY A 404 20.39 -21.80 8.81
CA GLY A 404 21.30 -20.66 8.61
C GLY A 404 21.30 -19.67 9.78
N TYR A 405 20.27 -19.68 10.62
CA TYR A 405 20.18 -18.86 11.84
C TYR A 405 20.99 -19.45 13.00
N LYS A 406 22.32 -19.31 12.94
CA LYS A 406 23.23 -19.88 13.94
C LYS A 406 23.14 -19.23 15.32
N VAL A 407 22.65 -17.99 15.40
CA VAL A 407 22.57 -17.24 16.67
C VAL A 407 21.12 -17.18 17.15
N ILE A 408 20.89 -17.81 18.30
CA ILE A 408 19.65 -17.73 19.06
C ILE A 408 19.77 -16.55 20.04
N ALA A 409 19.05 -15.48 19.74
CA ALA A 409 19.08 -14.23 20.47
C ALA A 409 18.02 -14.21 21.58
N LEU A 410 18.47 -14.33 22.84
CA LEU A 410 17.64 -14.17 24.03
C LEU A 410 17.86 -12.78 24.64
N TYR A 411 17.57 -12.64 25.93
CA TYR A 411 17.63 -11.41 26.70
C TYR A 411 17.91 -11.73 28.18
N ASP A 412 18.62 -10.84 28.88
CA ASP A 412 18.82 -10.90 30.33
C ASP A 412 17.92 -9.93 31.09
N VAL A 413 17.43 -8.87 30.42
CA VAL A 413 16.53 -7.87 31.00
C VAL A 413 15.13 -7.98 30.38
N THR A 414 14.16 -8.39 31.20
CA THR A 414 12.73 -8.40 30.85
C THR A 414 11.89 -7.84 32.01
N THR A 415 10.78 -7.20 31.68
CA THR A 415 9.88 -6.55 32.64
C THR A 415 8.45 -7.07 32.59
N LEU A 416 8.18 -8.11 31.79
CA LEU A 416 6.81 -8.57 31.54
C LEU A 416 5.91 -7.45 31.02
N ASP A 417 6.43 -6.58 30.15
CA ASP A 417 5.72 -5.40 29.64
C ASP A 417 4.48 -5.74 28.80
N TRP A 418 4.39 -6.99 28.33
CA TRP A 418 3.20 -7.54 27.69
C TRP A 418 2.02 -7.77 28.64
N ASP A 419 2.25 -7.82 29.96
CA ASP A 419 1.16 -7.87 30.94
C ASP A 419 0.60 -6.46 31.17
N LYS A 420 -0.62 -6.22 30.65
CA LYS A 420 -1.35 -4.94 30.78
C LYS A 420 -1.57 -4.49 32.23
N LYS A 421 -1.37 -5.35 33.22
CA LYS A 421 -1.44 -4.99 34.64
C LYS A 421 -0.21 -4.22 35.12
N ASN A 422 0.94 -4.36 34.44
CA ASN A 422 2.16 -3.65 34.80
C ASN A 422 2.08 -2.21 34.31
N SER A 423 2.29 -1.26 35.21
CA SER A 423 2.33 0.16 34.84
C SER A 423 3.62 0.50 34.08
N ALA A 424 3.62 1.65 33.40
CA ALA A 424 4.83 2.20 32.81
C ALA A 424 5.98 2.33 33.83
N GLN A 425 5.65 2.66 35.09
CA GLN A 425 6.65 2.80 36.14
C GLN A 425 7.24 1.44 36.57
N ASP A 426 6.44 0.37 36.54
CA ASP A 426 6.93 -0.99 36.80
C ASP A 426 7.92 -1.44 35.74
N ILE A 427 7.64 -1.13 34.46
CA ILE A 427 8.55 -1.35 33.34
C ILE A 427 9.86 -0.58 33.56
N VAL A 428 9.78 0.72 33.87
CA VAL A 428 10.97 1.54 34.16
C VAL A 428 11.80 0.94 35.30
N ASN A 429 11.16 0.57 36.41
CA ASN A 429 11.86 0.02 37.57
C ASN A 429 12.53 -1.33 37.25
N GLY A 430 11.84 -2.18 36.49
CA GLY A 430 12.37 -3.47 36.03
C GLY A 430 13.60 -3.32 35.14
N VAL A 431 13.56 -2.40 34.16
CA VAL A 431 14.72 -2.13 33.31
C VAL A 431 15.88 -1.58 34.14
N MET A 432 15.63 -0.55 34.96
CA MET A 432 16.69 0.15 35.69
C MET A 432 17.38 -0.70 36.76
N SER A 433 16.70 -1.71 37.31
CA SER A 433 17.25 -2.60 38.35
C SER A 433 18.07 -3.77 37.79
N LYS A 434 17.77 -4.22 36.56
CA LYS A 434 18.41 -5.39 35.94
C LYS A 434 19.52 -5.04 34.95
N THR A 435 19.51 -3.83 34.38
CA THR A 435 20.44 -3.44 33.32
C THR A 435 21.89 -3.31 33.81
N LYS A 436 22.79 -4.01 33.14
CA LYS A 436 24.26 -3.96 33.30
C LYS A 436 24.95 -3.79 31.94
N ASN A 437 26.27 -3.68 31.95
CA ASN A 437 27.06 -3.65 30.71
C ASN A 437 26.79 -4.89 29.87
N GLY A 438 26.54 -4.68 28.57
CA GLY A 438 26.27 -5.75 27.62
C GLY A 438 24.88 -6.37 27.70
N SER A 439 23.98 -5.83 28.54
CA SER A 439 22.61 -6.34 28.63
C SER A 439 21.84 -6.20 27.31
N VAL A 440 20.98 -7.17 27.06
CA VAL A 440 19.96 -7.18 26.01
C VAL A 440 18.60 -7.02 26.68
N ILE A 441 17.98 -5.86 26.44
CA ILE A 441 16.69 -5.48 26.99
C ILE A 441 15.58 -5.93 26.03
N LEU A 442 14.66 -6.75 26.52
CA LEU A 442 13.43 -7.11 25.83
C LEU A 442 12.29 -6.19 26.26
N LEU A 443 11.65 -5.56 25.28
CA LEU A 443 10.32 -4.95 25.35
C LEU A 443 9.48 -5.44 24.15
N HIS A 444 8.20 -5.07 24.09
CA HIS A 444 7.26 -5.47 23.06
C HIS A 444 6.66 -4.25 22.36
N MET A 445 6.28 -4.43 21.09
CA MET A 445 5.58 -3.41 20.30
C MET A 445 4.09 -3.72 20.14
N LEU A 446 3.47 -4.33 21.15
CA LEU A 446 2.05 -4.72 21.15
C LEU A 446 1.14 -3.50 21.37
N ASP A 447 -0.11 -3.61 20.92
CA ASP A 447 -1.14 -2.62 21.23
C ASP A 447 -1.62 -2.77 22.69
N ASP A 448 -2.11 -1.66 23.26
CA ASP A 448 -2.72 -1.58 24.60
C ASP A 448 -1.81 -2.04 25.77
N ILE A 449 -0.49 -1.90 25.64
CA ILE A 449 0.49 -2.08 26.72
C ILE A 449 1.19 -0.75 27.05
N HIS A 450 2.00 -0.73 28.12
CA HIS A 450 2.56 0.50 28.67
C HIS A 450 4.01 0.82 28.24
N THR A 451 4.49 0.15 27.19
CA THR A 451 5.87 0.31 26.69
C THR A 451 6.11 1.70 26.09
N ILE A 452 5.14 2.28 25.40
CA ILE A 452 5.25 3.62 24.80
C ILE A 452 5.45 4.68 25.89
N GLU A 453 4.74 4.57 27.01
CA GLU A 453 4.82 5.51 28.13
C GLU A 453 6.13 5.32 28.93
N ALA A 454 6.61 4.09 29.09
CA ALA A 454 7.83 3.79 29.82
C ALA A 454 9.10 4.17 29.04
N LEU A 455 9.07 4.04 27.71
CA LEU A 455 10.27 4.08 26.87
C LEU A 455 11.07 5.38 27.00
N PRO A 456 10.50 6.61 26.92
CA PRO A 456 11.27 7.84 27.06
C PRO A 456 12.06 7.89 28.38
N ILE A 457 11.41 7.52 29.49
CA ILE A 457 12.01 7.52 30.83
C ILE A 457 13.16 6.49 30.90
N VAL A 458 12.98 5.31 30.31
CA VAL A 458 14.04 4.29 30.21
C VAL A 458 15.26 4.84 29.45
N LEU A 459 15.03 5.43 28.28
CA LEU A 459 16.09 5.96 27.42
C LEU A 459 16.87 7.08 28.13
N GLU A 460 16.19 8.05 28.71
CA GLU A 460 16.80 9.16 29.44
C GLU A 460 17.60 8.69 30.65
N ARG A 461 17.02 7.81 31.49
CA ARG A 461 17.68 7.34 32.70
C ARG A 461 18.90 6.47 32.40
N LEU A 462 18.84 5.58 31.42
CA LEU A 462 20.00 4.76 31.05
C LEU A 462 21.12 5.61 30.43
N LYS A 463 20.78 6.59 29.58
CA LYS A 463 21.77 7.58 29.09
C LYS A 463 22.41 8.37 30.23
N SER A 464 21.63 8.83 31.21
CA SER A 464 22.15 9.55 32.38
C SER A 464 23.12 8.71 33.23
N LYS A 465 22.97 7.38 33.21
CA LYS A 465 23.91 6.43 33.85
C LYS A 465 25.17 6.14 33.01
N GLY A 466 25.28 6.75 31.83
CA GLY A 466 26.41 6.62 30.90
C GLY A 466 26.30 5.43 29.96
N TYR A 467 25.12 4.83 29.78
CA TYR A 467 24.93 3.77 28.79
C TYR A 467 24.76 4.34 27.38
N THR A 468 25.35 3.65 26.42
CA THR A 468 25.11 3.85 24.99
C THR A 468 24.24 2.73 24.45
N PHE A 469 23.20 3.08 23.71
CA PHE A 469 22.37 2.11 23.02
C PHE A 469 23.01 1.71 21.69
N VAL A 470 23.17 0.41 21.47
CA VAL A 470 23.69 -0.17 20.24
C VAL A 470 22.73 -1.23 19.73
N LYS A 471 22.78 -1.54 18.44
CA LYS A 471 22.01 -2.66 17.88
C LYS A 471 22.63 -3.97 18.35
N MET A 472 21.81 -5.01 18.54
CA MET A 472 22.26 -6.27 19.14
C MET A 472 23.37 -6.94 18.31
N ASP A 473 23.23 -6.96 16.99
CA ASP A 473 24.22 -7.55 16.08
C ASP A 473 25.56 -6.82 16.11
N ASP A 474 25.53 -5.48 16.17
CA ASP A 474 26.74 -4.67 16.32
C ASP A 474 27.44 -4.97 17.64
N MET A 475 26.68 -5.13 18.73
CA MET A 475 27.23 -5.47 20.05
C MET A 475 27.92 -6.84 20.04
N ILE A 476 27.31 -7.83 19.40
CA ILE A 476 27.86 -9.20 19.24
C ILE A 476 29.12 -9.17 18.37
N LYS A 477 29.12 -8.43 17.26
CA LYS A 477 30.30 -8.33 16.37
C LYS A 477 31.48 -7.62 17.04
N GLN A 478 31.21 -6.60 17.83
CA GLN A 478 32.23 -5.84 18.57
C GLN A 478 32.92 -6.70 19.63
N SER A 479 32.19 -7.55 20.37
CA SER A 479 32.81 -8.44 21.36
C SER A 479 33.70 -9.50 20.71
N ARG A 480 33.31 -10.01 19.54
CA ARG A 480 34.12 -10.98 18.78
C ARG A 480 35.39 -10.38 18.17
N SER A 481 35.37 -9.09 17.83
CA SER A 481 36.53 -8.41 17.22
C SER A 481 37.49 -7.80 18.23
N GLY A 482 37.09 -7.74 19.50
CA GLY A 482 37.87 -7.19 20.62
C GLY A 482 38.59 -8.24 21.47
N ASN A 483 38.39 -9.52 21.16
CA ASN A 483 39.21 -10.66 21.60
C ASN A 483 40.19 -11.02 20.48
#